data_AF-A0A524DH56-F1
#
_entry.id   AF-A0A524DH56-F1
#
_cell.length_a   1.000
_cell.length_b   1.000
_cell.length_c   1.000
_cell.angle_alpha   90.00
_cell.angle_beta   90.00
_cell.angle_gamma   90.00
#
_symmetry.space_group_name_H-M   'P 1'
#
loop_
_entity.id
_entity.type
_entity.pdbx_description
1 polymer ?
#
loop_
_entity_poly.entity_id
_entity_poly.type
_entity_poly.pdbx_seq_one_letter_code
_entity_poly.pdbx_strand_id
1 'polypeptide(L)' 'MPDKEFYIICPFCQSKIKISPDPRRRFETKDIVSMRLKVPIHVGAGTVKETSVEVTVCNHCRSILGSGRKM' A
#
# COMPACT_ATOMS: atom_id res chain seq x y z
N MET A 1 25.11 -14.95 -9.48
CA MET A 1 23.92 -14.78 -10.34
C MET A 1 23.48 -13.34 -10.20
N PRO A 2 23.33 -12.54 -11.27
CA PRO A 2 22.80 -11.19 -11.10
C PRO A 2 21.35 -11.32 -10.64
N ASP A 3 21.05 -10.72 -9.49
CA ASP A 3 19.71 -10.70 -8.91
C ASP A 3 18.72 -10.17 -9.95
N LYS A 4 17.76 -11.00 -10.38
CA LYS A 4 16.68 -10.53 -11.25
C LYS A 4 15.80 -9.62 -10.41
N GLU A 5 15.89 -8.33 -10.66
CA GLU A 5 15.06 -7.33 -10.01
C GLU A 5 13.66 -7.33 -10.64
N PHE A 6 12.64 -7.50 -9.80
CA PHE A 6 11.24 -7.46 -10.22
C PHE A 6 10.68 -6.05 -10.00
N TYR A 7 9.91 -5.58 -10.99
CA TYR A 7 9.28 -4.27 -10.97
C TYR A 7 7.79 -4.40 -11.30
N ILE A 8 6.96 -3.62 -10.60
CA ILE A 8 5.61 -3.27 -11.06
C ILE A 8 5.58 -1.81 -11.46
N ILE A 9 4.59 -1.47 -12.28
CA ILE A 9 4.34 -0.10 -12.70
C ILE A 9 3.20 0.47 -11.86
N CYS A 10 3.41 1.64 -11.27
CA CYS A 10 2.35 2.37 -10.59
C CYS A 10 1.25 2.73 -11.61
N PRO A 11 -0.02 2.35 -11.40
CA PRO A 11 -1.07 2.61 -12.39
C PRO A 11 -1.43 4.09 -12.52
N PHE A 12 -0.99 4.94 -11.57
CA PHE A 12 -1.32 6.36 -11.54
C PHE A 12 -0.25 7.25 -12.17
N CYS A 13 1.02 7.08 -11.78
CA CYS A 13 2.13 7.92 -12.26
C CYS A 13 3.12 7.19 -13.16
N GLN A 14 2.88 5.90 -13.44
CA GLN A 14 3.74 5.05 -14.27
C GLN A 14 5.18 4.86 -13.75
N SER A 15 5.46 5.24 -12.50
CA SER A 15 6.77 5.01 -11.87
C SER A 15 7.02 3.51 -11.68
N LYS A 16 8.28 3.10 -11.87
CA LYS A 16 8.72 1.73 -11.54
C LYS A 16 8.80 1.57 -10.03
N ILE A 17 8.13 0.56 -9.50
CA ILE A 17 8.16 0.18 -8.08
C ILE A 17 8.93 -1.12 -8.00
N LYS A 18 10.07 -1.10 -7.30
CA LYS A 18 10.85 -2.31 -7.06
C LYS A 18 10.11 -3.21 -6.08
N ILE A 19 10.08 -4.51 -6.37
CA ILE A 19 9.49 -5.53 -5.49
C ILE A 19 10.54 -6.58 -5.17
N SER A 20 10.62 -6.96 -3.90
CA SER A 20 11.39 -8.13 -3.49
C SER A 20 10.64 -9.41 -3.89
N PRO A 21 11.32 -10.41 -4.48
CA PRO A 21 10.74 -11.74 -4.69
C PRO A 21 10.44 -12.46 -3.37
N ASP A 22 11.08 -12.05 -2.26
CA ASP A 22 10.80 -12.57 -0.92
C ASP A 22 9.43 -12.03 -0.42
N PRO A 23 8.41 -12.90 -0.26
CA PRO A 23 7.09 -12.49 0.21
C PRO A 23 7.10 -11.87 1.60
N ARG A 24 8.12 -12.14 2.44
CA ARG A 24 8.27 -11.54 3.78
C ARG A 24 8.74 -10.09 3.72
N ARG A 25 9.36 -9.67 2.60
CA ARG A 25 9.90 -8.32 2.39
C ARG A 25 9.12 -7.51 1.35
N ARG A 26 7.95 -7.99 0.91
CA ARG A 26 7.14 -7.35 -0.15
C ARG A 26 6.63 -5.95 0.21
N PHE A 27 6.54 -5.62 1.49
CA PHE A 27 5.84 -4.42 1.96
C PHE A 27 6.76 -3.23 2.26
N GLU A 28 8.07 -3.42 2.23
CA GLU A 28 9.05 -2.37 2.55
C GLU A 28 10.06 -2.23 1.41
N THR A 29 9.68 -1.51 0.37
CA THR A 29 10.63 -1.05 -0.66
C THR A 29 10.63 0.48 -0.68
N LYS A 30 11.73 1.10 -1.11
CA LYS A 30 11.85 2.59 -1.11
C LYS A 30 10.75 3.30 -1.93
N ASP A 31 10.09 2.56 -2.82
CA ASP A 31 9.08 3.04 -3.75
C ASP A 31 7.65 2.99 -3.18
N ILE A 32 7.42 2.26 -2.09
CA ILE A 32 6.12 2.16 -1.41
C ILE A 32 6.26 2.44 0.08
N VAL A 33 5.24 3.05 0.67
CA VAL A 33 5.16 3.27 2.11
C VAL A 33 3.83 2.74 2.63
N SER A 34 3.88 1.98 3.74
CA SER A 34 2.68 1.62 4.48
C SER A 34 2.37 2.72 5.50
N MET A 35 1.14 3.23 5.47
CA MET A 35 0.66 4.22 6.42
C MET A 35 -0.69 3.81 6.99
N ARG A 36 -0.99 4.24 8.21
CA ARG A 36 -2.31 4.03 8.83
C ARG A 36 -3.18 5.25 8.58
N LEU A 37 -4.31 5.03 7.91
CA LEU A 37 -5.35 6.04 7.73
C LEU A 37 -6.52 5.72 8.66
N LYS A 38 -7.00 6.73 9.37
CA LYS A 38 -8.30 6.67 10.03
C LYS A 38 -9.37 6.90 8.98
N VAL A 39 -10.22 5.91 8.78
CA VAL A 39 -11.35 6.00 7.84
C VAL A 39 -12.66 5.92 8.60
N PRO A 40 -13.62 6.81 8.30
CA PRO A 40 -14.97 6.71 8.83
C PRO A 40 -15.67 5.51 8.18
N ILE A 41 -16.14 4.58 8.99
CA ILE A 41 -17.02 3.48 8.57
C ILE A 41 -18.42 3.73 9.07
N HIS A 42 -19.39 3.66 8.16
CA HIS A 42 -20.80 3.76 8.48
C HIS A 42 -21.30 2.37 8.89
N VAL A 43 -21.74 2.23 10.14
CA VAL A 43 -22.33 0.98 10.63
C VAL A 43 -23.84 1.21 10.79
N GLY A 44 -24.63 0.60 9.90
CA GLY A 44 -26.08 0.78 9.87
C GLY A 44 -26.50 2.19 9.42
N ALA A 45 -27.60 2.68 9.98
CA ALA A 45 -28.27 3.91 9.52
C ALA A 45 -27.75 5.22 10.14
N GLY A 46 -26.65 5.23 10.92
CA GLY A 46 -26.21 6.51 11.52
C GLY A 46 -24.93 6.54 12.34
N THR A 47 -24.32 5.40 12.69
CA THR A 47 -23.11 5.43 13.53
C THR A 47 -21.86 5.46 12.66
N VAL A 48 -21.19 6.61 12.61
CA VAL A 48 -19.82 6.72 12.07
C VAL A 48 -18.85 6.24 13.14
N LYS A 49 -18.22 5.08 12.91
CA LYS A 49 -17.07 4.64 13.72
C LYS A 49 -15.79 4.99 12.96
N GLU A 50 -14.77 5.46 13.66
CA GLU A 50 -13.43 5.54 13.07
C GLU A 50 -12.76 4.17 13.20
N THR A 51 -12.24 3.66 12.09
CA THR A 51 -11.34 2.50 12.12
C THR A 51 -10.02 2.87 11.47
N SER A 52 -8.93 2.28 11.95
CA SER A 52 -7.62 2.46 11.34
C SER A 52 -7.39 1.37 10.31
N VAL A 53 -7.14 1.75 9.07
CA VAL A 53 -6.79 0.85 7.97
C VAL A 53 -5.35 1.11 7.57
N GLU A 54 -4.58 0.04 7.39
CA GLU A 54 -3.24 0.14 6.83
C GLU A 54 -3.36 0.21 5.31
N VAL A 55 -2.82 1.27 4.71
CA VAL A 55 -2.79 1.45 3.27
C VAL A 55 -1.35 1.46 2.78
N THR A 56 -1.14 0.87 1.61
CA THR A 56 0.12 0.92 0.88
C THR A 56 0.03 2.04 -0.15
N VAL A 57 0.99 2.96 -0.12
CA VAL A 57 0.99 4.18 -0.90
C VAL A 57 2.23 4.24 -1.78
N CYS A 58 2.07 4.68 -3.02
CA CYS A 58 3.20 4.96 -3.91
C CYS A 58 3.98 6.18 -3.38
N ASN A 59 5.29 6.04 -3.19
CA ASN A 59 6.11 7.14 -2.67
C ASN A 59 6.34 8.27 -3.70
N HIS A 60 6.20 7.95 -5.00
CA HIS A 60 6.42 8.91 -6.10
C HIS A 60 5.25 9.89 -6.27
N CYS A 61 4.00 9.40 -6.31
CA CYS A 61 2.81 10.22 -6.57
C CYS A 61 1.80 10.25 -5.42
N ARG A 62 2.10 9.58 -4.30
CA ARG A 62 1.24 9.50 -3.10
C ARG A 62 -0.12 8.84 -3.32
N SER A 63 -0.31 8.12 -4.44
CA SER A 63 -1.54 7.36 -4.69
C SER A 63 -1.63 6.12 -3.82
N ILE A 64 -2.84 5.80 -3.32
CA ILE A 64 -3.10 4.54 -2.60
C ILE A 64 -3.10 3.38 -3.60
N LEU A 65 -2.22 2.41 -3.39
CA LEU A 65 -2.06 1.22 -4.24
C LEU A 65 -2.82 0.01 -3.70
N GLY A 66 -3.12 0.01 -2.40
CA GLY A 66 -3.87 -1.06 -1.76
C GLY A 66 -4.15 -0.77 -0.29
N SER A 67 -5.04 -1.56 0.28
CA SER A 67 -5.39 -1.53 1.71
C SER A 67 -5.29 -2.93 2.29
N GLY A 68 -4.52 -3.09 3.35
CA GLY A 68 -4.46 -4.32 4.14
C GLY A 68 -5.37 -4.20 5.36
N ARG A 69 -6.12 -5.27 5.67
CA ARG A 69 -6.59 -5.49 7.03
C ARG A 69 -5.46 -6.21 7.77
N LYS A 70 -4.89 -5.59 8.80
CA LYS A 70 -4.27 -6.40 9.86
C LYS A 70 -5.42 -7.18 10.50
N MET A 71 -5.49 -8.48 10.22
CA MET A 71 -6.23 -9.42 11.06
C MET A 71 -5.58 -9.47 12.44
#